data_AF-A0A7J2YUC1-F1
#
_entry.id   AF-A0A7J2YUC1-F1
#
_cell.length_a   1.000
_cell.length_b   1.000
_cell.length_c   1.000
_cell.angle_alpha   90.00
_cell.angle_beta   90.00
_cell.angle_gamma   90.00
#
_symmetry.space_group_name_H-M   'P 1'
#
loop_
_entity.id
_entity.type
_entity.pdbx_description
1 polymer ?
#
loop_
_entity_poly.entity_id
_entity_poly.type
_entity_poly.pdbx_seq_one_letter_code
_entity_poly.pdbx_strand_id
1 'polypeptide(L)'
;MVTITSLLAPIITLAIAILIGVAFNFVPIKSQARKPIPLIVFAMVVGVLGFILTAMFSSIIYSIDLFQSFAALFQDVGISIIKYNAQLVAVIVLIAAIEAGLASGFGSAFALGNRQLKRKAAKTATEQIAPSETVGKISSQATPAPAVITLPKGDVIEEQSLRRDEQSVMELFLYGKVNQITPTVNPTKPEGYTYEGIPQLDWDTKHTRQVLDSLVRKGYLNAELTDKIIVCQTCGSGNVRVLKTCPECGSLRLQKEGLIEHFSCGAVERQSAFETKNGDLVCPKCKAKLQLIGSDYRTLPPAYKCLGCNSLNSEPKLTVKCGDCTSTADIDDEPEILLYKYTANSQMPMQELQNIKPLEKVTEFFKSSGYTIVAPAYVSGRSGTQHLFDMLILGRVGWVETQTPGANPSTPRNDNGNTAVEVLVSSKPVNLGEITRIYGKISDIDCDFLLFAIPGLTANARNYAKAYGLKVSEGKDIEEALANSKIPKVSEVKA
;
A
#
# COMPACT_ATOMS: atom_id res chain seq x y z
N MET A 1 25.83 6.47 -50.12
CA MET A 1 24.36 6.45 -50.04
C MET A 1 23.80 6.46 -48.60
N VAL A 2 24.59 6.80 -47.57
CA VAL A 2 24.16 6.72 -46.14
C VAL A 2 23.69 8.07 -45.56
N THR A 3 23.77 9.17 -46.31
CA THR A 3 23.49 10.52 -45.78
C THR A 3 22.05 11.01 -45.94
N ILE A 4 21.22 10.35 -46.78
CA ILE A 4 19.82 10.76 -47.00
C ILE A 4 18.87 9.98 -46.08
N THR A 5 19.20 8.73 -45.74
CA THR A 5 18.37 7.86 -44.89
C THR A 5 18.36 8.28 -43.43
N SER A 6 19.46 8.84 -42.90
CA SER A 6 19.49 9.37 -41.52
C SER A 6 18.72 10.68 -41.35
N LEU A 7 18.60 11.48 -42.42
CA LEU A 7 17.85 12.74 -42.41
C LEU A 7 16.33 12.50 -42.51
N LEU A 8 15.92 11.47 -43.25
CA LEU A 8 14.51 11.11 -43.44
C LEU A 8 13.96 10.23 -42.31
N ALA A 9 14.80 9.50 -41.59
CA ALA A 9 14.39 8.65 -40.48
C ALA A 9 13.48 9.38 -39.46
N PRO A 10 13.85 10.53 -38.87
CA PRO A 10 12.98 11.22 -37.91
C PRO A 10 11.66 11.71 -38.52
N ILE A 11 11.65 12.09 -39.81
CA ILE A 11 10.45 12.51 -40.52
C ILE A 11 9.50 11.32 -40.73
N ILE A 12 10.06 10.14 -41.06
CA ILE A 12 9.30 8.90 -41.22
C ILE A 12 8.75 8.44 -39.87
N THR A 13 9.55 8.49 -38.79
CA THR A 13 9.08 8.14 -37.44
C THR A 13 7.95 9.07 -36.97
N LEU A 14 8.06 10.37 -37.26
CA LEU A 14 7.02 11.34 -36.95
C LEU A 14 5.75 11.10 -37.78
N ALA A 15 5.89 10.77 -39.07
CA ALA A 15 4.75 10.44 -39.92
C ALA A 15 4.03 9.15 -39.45
N ILE A 16 4.78 8.13 -39.03
CA ILE A 16 4.23 6.89 -38.45
C ILE A 16 3.53 7.19 -37.12
N ALA A 17 4.12 7.99 -36.24
CA ALA A 17 3.50 8.39 -34.98
C ALA A 17 2.20 9.18 -35.19
N ILE A 18 2.15 10.07 -36.18
CA ILE A 18 0.95 10.81 -36.56
C ILE A 18 -0.12 9.86 -37.12
N LEU A 19 0.25 8.91 -37.99
CA LEU A 19 -0.68 7.92 -38.54
C LEU A 19 -1.25 7.00 -37.46
N ILE A 20 -0.43 6.58 -36.49
CA ILE A 20 -0.87 5.82 -35.30
C ILE A 20 -1.80 6.68 -34.44
N GLY A 21 -1.46 7.95 -34.20
CA GLY A 21 -2.32 8.88 -33.45
C GLY A 21 -3.68 9.12 -34.11
N VAL A 22 -3.74 9.12 -35.45
CA VAL A 22 -4.99 9.21 -36.23
C VAL A 22 -5.76 7.89 -36.20
N ALA A 23 -5.08 6.74 -36.30
CA ALA A 23 -5.71 5.42 -36.26
C ALA A 23 -6.28 5.07 -34.87
N PHE A 24 -5.63 5.53 -33.79
CA PHE A 24 -6.05 5.32 -32.40
C PHE A 24 -6.77 6.53 -31.78
N ASN A 25 -7.12 7.53 -32.61
CA ASN A 25 -8.04 8.62 -32.28
C ASN A 25 -7.61 9.53 -31.10
N PHE A 26 -6.33 9.91 -31.03
CA PHE A 26 -5.80 10.85 -30.02
C PHE A 26 -5.83 12.33 -30.45
N VAL A 27 -6.57 12.68 -31.52
CA VAL A 27 -6.84 14.06 -31.94
C VAL A 27 -8.37 14.27 -31.99
N PRO A 28 -8.93 15.34 -31.39
CA PRO A 28 -10.37 15.55 -31.39
C PRO A 28 -10.82 16.09 -32.75
N ILE A 29 -11.14 15.19 -33.68
CA ILE A 29 -11.87 15.55 -34.89
C ILE A 29 -13.36 15.59 -34.54
N LYS A 30 -14.02 16.71 -34.83
CA LYS A 30 -15.48 16.87 -34.68
C LYS A 30 -16.19 15.66 -35.30
N SER A 31 -17.04 15.03 -34.49
CA SER A 31 -17.80 13.83 -34.81
C SER A 31 -18.59 13.97 -36.11
N GLN A 32 -18.14 13.27 -37.16
CA GLN A 32 -19.05 12.77 -38.19
C GLN A 32 -18.95 11.25 -38.21
N ALA A 33 -20.11 10.62 -38.03
CA ALA A 33 -20.29 9.18 -37.95
C ALA A 33 -19.60 8.47 -39.12
N ARG A 34 -18.64 7.58 -38.82
CA ARG A 34 -18.06 6.68 -39.82
C ARG A 34 -18.17 5.23 -39.34
N LYS A 35 -18.60 4.37 -40.27
CA LYS A 35 -18.84 2.92 -40.10
C LYS A 35 -17.54 2.17 -39.77
N PRO A 36 -17.60 1.04 -39.04
CA PRO A 36 -16.41 0.29 -38.63
C PRO A 36 -15.61 -0.21 -39.84
N ILE A 37 -14.28 -0.12 -39.75
CA ILE A 37 -13.34 -0.59 -40.77
C ILE A 37 -13.35 -2.12 -40.78
N PRO A 38 -13.54 -2.79 -41.94
CA PRO A 38 -13.60 -4.24 -42.00
C PRO A 38 -12.25 -4.88 -41.67
N LEU A 39 -12.29 -5.98 -40.91
CA LEU A 39 -11.15 -6.70 -40.31
C LEU A 39 -9.99 -7.00 -41.29
N ILE A 40 -10.31 -7.13 -42.57
CA ILE A 40 -9.35 -7.42 -43.66
C ILE A 40 -8.38 -6.26 -43.88
N VAL A 41 -8.83 -5.01 -43.73
CA VAL A 41 -7.98 -3.82 -43.89
C VAL A 41 -7.01 -3.68 -42.72
N PHE A 42 -7.45 -4.03 -41.50
CA PHE A 42 -6.59 -4.03 -40.32
C PHE A 42 -5.49 -5.10 -40.43
N ALA A 43 -5.84 -6.31 -40.90
CA ALA A 43 -4.87 -7.38 -41.12
C ALA A 43 -3.82 -7.02 -42.19
N MET A 44 -4.21 -6.34 -43.27
CA MET A 44 -3.26 -5.87 -44.28
C MET A 44 -2.29 -4.81 -43.74
N VAL A 45 -2.78 -3.85 -42.95
CA VAL A 45 -1.92 -2.80 -42.37
C VAL A 45 -0.92 -3.39 -41.40
N VAL A 46 -1.34 -4.33 -40.54
CA VAL A 46 -0.42 -5.00 -39.60
C VAL A 46 0.59 -5.88 -40.33
N GLY A 47 0.18 -6.58 -41.40
CA GLY A 47 1.08 -7.39 -42.24
C GLY A 47 2.15 -6.54 -42.93
N VAL A 48 1.78 -5.39 -43.49
CA VAL A 48 2.72 -4.47 -44.14
C VAL A 48 3.66 -3.84 -43.11
N LEU A 49 3.17 -3.47 -41.92
CA LEU A 49 4.02 -2.92 -40.85
C LEU A 49 5.03 -3.95 -40.33
N GLY A 50 4.61 -5.22 -40.19
CA GLY A 50 5.49 -6.33 -39.80
C GLY A 50 6.56 -6.65 -40.85
N PHE A 51 6.23 -6.54 -42.13
CA PHE A 51 7.19 -6.72 -43.23
C PHE A 51 8.21 -5.57 -43.30
N ILE A 52 7.77 -4.32 -43.08
CA ILE A 52 8.67 -3.16 -43.03
C ILE A 52 9.60 -3.25 -41.82
N LEU A 53 9.10 -3.64 -40.66
CA LEU A 53 9.93 -3.84 -39.46
C LEU A 53 10.96 -4.95 -39.66
N THR A 54 10.58 -6.09 -40.24
CA THR A 54 11.55 -7.17 -40.51
C THR A 54 12.57 -6.78 -41.58
N ALA A 55 12.20 -5.99 -42.59
CA ALA A 55 13.14 -5.45 -43.59
C ALA A 55 14.08 -4.36 -43.01
N MET A 56 13.61 -3.55 -42.06
CA MET A 56 14.44 -2.56 -41.38
C MET A 56 15.44 -3.21 -40.42
N PHE A 57 15.06 -4.30 -39.73
CA PHE A 57 15.94 -5.00 -38.80
C PHE A 57 16.87 -6.03 -39.47
N SER A 58 16.52 -6.61 -40.62
CA SER A 58 17.44 -7.45 -41.40
C SER A 58 18.63 -6.66 -41.97
N SER A 59 18.45 -5.35 -42.17
CA SER A 59 19.47 -4.42 -42.65
C SER A 59 20.42 -3.93 -41.53
N ILE A 60 20.04 -4.08 -40.25
CA ILE A 60 20.83 -3.64 -39.08
C ILE A 60 21.89 -4.69 -38.69
N ILE A 61 21.77 -5.94 -39.18
CA ILE A 61 22.74 -7.02 -38.91
C ILE A 61 24.09 -6.79 -39.64
N TYR A 62 24.18 -5.83 -40.57
CA TYR A 62 25.41 -5.58 -41.36
C TYR A 62 26.11 -4.24 -41.15
N SER A 63 25.77 -3.42 -40.15
CA SER A 63 26.50 -2.17 -39.88
C SER A 63 27.13 -2.15 -38.48
N ILE A 64 28.27 -2.84 -38.36
CA ILE A 64 29.18 -2.79 -37.19
C ILE A 64 29.79 -1.37 -37.00
N ASP A 65 29.73 -0.50 -38.00
CA ASP A 65 30.41 0.80 -37.99
C ASP A 65 29.69 1.93 -37.22
N LEU A 66 28.39 1.80 -36.92
CA LEU A 66 27.69 2.84 -36.13
C LEU A 66 28.11 2.80 -34.65
N PHE A 67 28.52 1.63 -34.14
CA PHE A 67 28.90 1.43 -32.74
C PHE A 67 30.34 1.83 -32.43
N GLN A 68 31.26 1.84 -33.41
CA GLN A 68 32.64 2.27 -33.17
C GLN A 68 32.76 3.77 -32.85
N SER A 69 31.86 4.60 -33.37
CA SER A 69 31.89 6.05 -33.12
C SER A 69 31.46 6.43 -31.69
N PHE A 70 30.67 5.58 -31.02
CA PHE A 70 30.23 5.81 -29.64
C PHE A 70 31.26 5.36 -28.60
N ALA A 71 32.07 4.35 -28.91
CA ALA A 71 33.11 3.86 -28.00
C ALA A 71 34.25 4.89 -27.80
N ALA A 72 34.51 5.76 -28.77
CA ALA A 72 35.52 6.81 -28.69
C ALA A 72 35.21 7.87 -27.62
N LEU A 73 33.93 8.12 -27.33
CA LEU A 73 33.48 9.11 -26.33
C LEU A 73 33.81 8.73 -24.88
N PHE A 74 34.14 7.47 -24.62
CA PHE A 74 34.39 6.94 -23.27
C PHE A 74 35.85 6.53 -23.03
N GLN A 75 36.77 6.78 -23.98
CA GLN A 75 38.19 6.44 -23.79
C GLN A 75 38.90 7.32 -22.75
N ASP A 76 38.37 8.52 -22.44
CA ASP A 76 38.97 9.44 -21.46
C ASP A 76 38.39 9.31 -20.04
N VAL A 77 37.39 8.45 -19.84
CA VAL A 77 36.80 8.23 -18.51
C VAL A 77 37.47 7.01 -17.88
N GLY A 78 38.51 7.26 -17.09
CA GLY A 78 39.33 6.25 -16.39
C GLY A 78 38.57 5.47 -15.31
N ILE A 79 37.65 4.59 -15.72
CA ILE A 79 36.94 3.66 -14.82
C ILE A 79 37.15 2.24 -15.36
N SER A 80 37.97 1.46 -14.65
CA SER A 80 38.41 0.11 -15.07
C SER A 80 37.32 -0.95 -15.21
N ILE A 81 36.05 -0.64 -14.90
CA ILE A 81 34.92 -1.60 -14.96
C ILE A 81 34.24 -1.61 -16.34
N ILE A 82 34.44 -0.60 -17.20
CA ILE A 82 33.69 -0.47 -18.47
C ILE A 82 34.46 -1.04 -19.68
N LYS A 83 35.62 -1.68 -19.49
CA LYS A 83 36.39 -2.19 -20.63
C LYS A 83 35.82 -3.47 -21.26
N TYR A 84 34.85 -4.14 -20.63
CA TYR A 84 34.39 -5.46 -21.09
C TYR A 84 32.95 -5.56 -21.61
N ASN A 85 32.15 -4.50 -21.66
CA ASN A 85 30.84 -4.58 -22.35
C ASN A 85 30.25 -3.21 -22.70
N ALA A 86 30.90 -2.48 -23.61
CA ALA A 86 30.38 -1.22 -24.14
C ALA A 86 28.97 -1.35 -24.77
N GLN A 87 28.63 -2.53 -25.29
CA GLN A 87 27.30 -2.83 -25.83
C GLN A 87 26.20 -2.86 -24.75
N LEU A 88 26.51 -3.35 -23.55
CA LEU A 88 25.53 -3.41 -22.44
C LEU A 88 25.19 -2.01 -21.92
N VAL A 89 26.20 -1.15 -21.80
CA VAL A 89 26.04 0.23 -21.34
C VAL A 89 25.21 1.04 -22.34
N ALA A 90 25.45 0.87 -23.64
CA ALA A 90 24.66 1.54 -24.69
C ALA A 90 23.18 1.14 -24.66
N VAL A 91 22.88 -0.14 -24.40
CA VAL A 91 21.49 -0.63 -24.29
C VAL A 91 20.79 -0.05 -23.06
N ILE A 92 21.46 0.02 -21.90
CA ILE A 92 20.89 0.58 -20.67
C ILE A 92 20.57 2.08 -20.85
N VAL A 93 21.45 2.85 -21.49
CA VAL A 93 21.22 4.27 -21.76
C VAL A 93 20.05 4.48 -22.72
N LEU A 94 19.89 3.60 -23.73
CA LEU A 94 18.78 3.67 -24.67
C LEU A 94 17.44 3.39 -23.99
N ILE A 95 17.39 2.39 -23.10
CA ILE A 95 16.19 2.07 -22.31
C ILE A 95 15.81 3.23 -21.40
N ALA A 96 16.78 3.82 -20.69
CA ALA A 96 16.56 4.97 -19.82
C ALA A 96 16.04 6.21 -20.58
N ALA A 97 16.52 6.45 -21.80
CA ALA A 97 16.05 7.55 -22.64
C ALA A 97 14.62 7.35 -23.14
N ILE A 98 14.23 6.10 -23.44
CA ILE A 98 12.86 5.75 -23.84
C ILE A 98 11.90 5.91 -22.66
N GLU A 99 12.28 5.48 -21.46
CA GLU A 99 11.46 5.63 -20.24
C GLU A 99 11.26 7.12 -19.87
N ALA A 100 12.31 7.94 -19.97
CA ALA A 100 12.21 9.39 -19.74
C ALA A 100 11.35 10.11 -20.79
N GLY A 101 11.39 9.66 -22.05
CA GLY A 101 10.53 10.16 -23.13
C GLY A 101 9.05 9.83 -22.91
N LEU A 102 8.75 8.63 -22.39
CA LEU A 102 7.38 8.23 -22.06
C LEU A 102 6.85 8.99 -20.83
N ALA A 103 7.66 9.19 -19.80
CA ALA A 103 7.27 9.92 -18.59
C ALA A 103 6.93 11.41 -18.84
N SER A 104 7.65 12.07 -19.76
CA SER A 104 7.42 13.48 -20.12
C SER A 104 6.17 13.70 -21.00
N GLY A 105 5.71 12.67 -21.72
CA GLY A 105 4.45 12.69 -22.48
C GLY A 105 3.19 12.72 -21.60
N PHE A 106 3.20 12.02 -20.46
CA PHE A 106 2.03 11.94 -19.57
C PHE A 106 1.81 13.21 -18.72
N GLY A 107 2.88 13.90 -18.32
CA GLY A 107 2.77 15.15 -17.53
C GLY A 107 2.07 16.29 -18.28
N SER A 108 2.25 16.34 -19.60
CA SER A 108 1.68 17.37 -20.48
C SER A 108 0.17 17.23 -20.68
N ALA A 109 -0.33 15.99 -20.74
CA ALA A 109 -1.74 15.68 -20.96
C ALA A 109 -2.62 15.97 -19.73
N PHE A 110 -2.10 15.77 -18.52
CA PHE A 110 -2.83 16.01 -17.27
C PHE A 110 -3.03 17.51 -16.96
N ALA A 111 -2.05 18.35 -17.29
CA ALA A 111 -2.12 19.80 -17.06
C ALA A 111 -3.17 20.50 -17.94
N LEU A 112 -3.45 19.98 -19.14
CA LEU A 112 -4.43 20.54 -20.07
C LEU A 112 -5.88 20.13 -19.72
N GLY A 113 -6.11 18.92 -19.20
CA GLY A 113 -7.44 18.46 -18.78
C GLY A 113 -8.02 19.28 -17.61
N ASN A 114 -7.20 19.59 -16.61
CA ASN A 114 -7.64 20.35 -15.43
C ASN A 114 -7.97 21.83 -15.73
N ARG A 115 -7.34 22.45 -16.74
CA ARG A 115 -7.68 23.80 -17.18
C ARG A 115 -9.02 23.87 -17.94
N GLN A 116 -9.42 22.80 -18.63
CA GLN A 116 -10.69 22.75 -19.35
C GLN A 116 -11.90 22.53 -18.42
N LEU A 117 -11.74 21.72 -17.37
CA LEU A 117 -12.78 21.52 -16.35
C LEU A 117 -13.09 22.81 -15.58
N LYS A 118 -12.05 23.58 -15.18
CA LYS A 118 -12.23 24.89 -14.52
C LYS A 118 -12.91 25.94 -15.41
N ARG A 119 -12.69 25.89 -16.74
CA ARG A 119 -13.35 26.82 -17.69
C ARG A 119 -14.80 26.45 -18.00
N LYS A 120 -15.18 25.17 -17.99
CA LYS A 120 -16.59 24.74 -18.13
C LYS A 120 -17.40 25.06 -16.89
N ALA A 121 -16.85 24.85 -15.69
CA ALA A 121 -17.51 25.19 -14.43
C ALA A 121 -17.78 26.70 -14.29
N ALA A 122 -16.87 27.56 -14.78
CA ALA A 122 -17.04 29.01 -14.73
C ALA A 122 -18.05 29.55 -15.77
N LYS A 123 -18.31 28.83 -16.86
CA LYS A 123 -19.25 29.26 -17.92
C LYS A 123 -20.71 28.87 -17.62
N THR A 124 -20.94 27.79 -16.88
CA THR A 124 -22.29 27.39 -16.46
C THR A 124 -22.83 28.27 -15.31
N ALA A 125 -21.96 29.01 -14.62
CA ALA A 125 -22.33 29.84 -13.48
C ALA A 125 -22.82 31.26 -13.83
N THR A 126 -22.79 31.69 -15.10
CA THR A 126 -23.09 33.08 -15.52
C THR A 126 -24.38 33.23 -16.31
N GLU A 127 -25.14 32.17 -16.55
CA GLU A 127 -26.29 32.19 -17.46
C GLU A 127 -27.53 31.59 -16.77
N GLN A 128 -28.03 32.27 -15.72
CA GLN A 128 -29.41 32.15 -15.20
C GLN A 128 -29.64 33.16 -14.05
N ILE A 129 -30.12 34.36 -14.38
CA ILE A 129 -30.74 35.31 -13.43
C ILE A 129 -32.05 35.79 -14.07
N ALA A 130 -33.12 35.79 -13.26
CA ALA A 130 -34.45 36.43 -13.41
C ALA A 130 -35.64 35.50 -13.83
N PRO A 131 -36.88 35.73 -13.31
CA PRO A 131 -37.50 34.81 -12.35
C PRO A 131 -38.95 34.36 -12.69
N SER A 132 -39.41 33.27 -12.08
CA SER A 132 -40.85 33.00 -11.86
C SER A 132 -41.06 32.05 -10.67
N GLU A 133 -41.93 32.48 -9.76
CA GLU A 133 -42.63 31.76 -8.69
C GLU A 133 -43.28 30.46 -9.24
N THR A 134 -43.55 29.35 -8.54
CA THR A 134 -43.96 29.09 -7.16
C THR A 134 -43.92 27.55 -6.90
N VAL A 135 -43.80 27.16 -5.62
CA VAL A 135 -44.27 25.89 -5.00
C VAL A 135 -43.42 24.61 -5.15
N GLY A 136 -43.03 24.05 -3.98
CA GLY A 136 -43.01 22.59 -3.76
C GLY A 136 -41.65 21.95 -3.41
N LYS A 137 -41.43 21.69 -2.12
CA LYS A 137 -40.31 20.93 -1.54
C LYS A 137 -40.00 19.60 -2.28
N ILE A 138 -38.71 19.29 -2.43
CA ILE A 138 -37.99 18.10 -1.91
C ILE A 138 -36.50 18.28 -2.27
N SER A 139 -35.64 18.39 -1.24
CA SER A 139 -34.20 18.56 -1.37
C SER A 139 -33.50 17.19 -1.43
N SER A 140 -32.92 16.84 -2.58
CA SER A 140 -31.94 15.77 -2.72
C SER A 140 -30.53 16.34 -2.59
N GLN A 141 -29.86 16.07 -1.46
CA GLN A 141 -28.45 16.41 -1.27
C GLN A 141 -27.55 15.39 -1.97
N ALA A 142 -26.58 15.92 -2.71
CA ALA A 142 -25.52 15.19 -3.40
C ALA A 142 -24.38 14.83 -2.43
N THR A 143 -23.77 13.67 -2.69
CA THR A 143 -22.65 13.05 -1.96
C THR A 143 -21.35 13.86 -2.08
N PRO A 144 -20.55 14.01 -1.00
CA PRO A 144 -19.20 14.57 -1.08
C PRO A 144 -18.14 13.52 -1.45
N ALA A 145 -16.98 14.00 -1.94
CA ALA A 145 -15.73 13.27 -2.14
C ALA A 145 -15.30 12.49 -0.88
N PRO A 146 -14.47 11.42 -1.00
CA PRO A 146 -14.13 10.56 0.13
C PRO A 146 -13.60 11.37 1.30
N ALA A 147 -14.29 11.28 2.43
CA ALA A 147 -13.97 11.99 3.65
C ALA A 147 -12.73 11.36 4.29
N VAL A 148 -11.73 12.18 4.62
CA VAL A 148 -10.75 11.85 5.66
C VAL A 148 -11.53 11.77 6.97
N ILE A 149 -11.85 10.57 7.42
CA ILE A 149 -12.62 10.36 8.65
C ILE A 149 -11.69 10.66 9.82
N THR A 150 -12.02 11.69 10.59
CA THR A 150 -11.36 11.96 11.88
C THR A 150 -11.92 10.98 12.92
N LEU A 151 -11.07 10.16 13.52
CA LEU A 151 -11.46 9.22 14.59
C LEU A 151 -12.10 9.97 15.78
N PRO A 152 -13.04 9.36 16.52
CA PRO A 152 -13.69 9.99 17.66
C PRO A 152 -12.67 10.40 18.73
N LYS A 153 -12.73 11.65 19.18
CA LYS A 153 -11.89 12.20 20.26
C LYS A 153 -12.37 11.64 21.60
N GLY A 154 -11.63 10.66 22.13
CA GLY A 154 -11.66 10.34 23.56
C GLY A 154 -10.84 11.36 24.35
N ASP A 155 -11.16 11.52 25.63
CA ASP A 155 -10.62 12.54 26.54
C ASP A 155 -9.10 12.71 26.39
N VAL A 156 -8.70 13.92 26.01
CA VAL A 156 -7.32 14.28 25.70
C VAL A 156 -6.60 14.60 27.00
N ILE A 157 -5.81 13.65 27.48
CA ILE A 157 -4.63 13.96 28.30
C ILE A 157 -3.51 14.27 27.31
N GLU A 158 -2.93 15.47 27.41
CA GLU A 158 -1.77 15.91 26.62
C GLU A 158 -0.52 15.07 26.92
N GLU A 159 -0.44 13.85 26.38
CA GLU A 159 0.84 13.20 26.11
C GLU A 159 1.29 13.63 24.70
N GLN A 160 1.90 14.82 24.62
CA GLN A 160 2.47 15.34 23.38
C GLN A 160 3.65 14.50 22.86
N SER A 161 4.29 13.67 23.69
CA SER A 161 5.38 12.80 23.23
C SER A 161 4.87 11.48 22.62
N LEU A 162 5.51 11.03 21.54
CA LEU A 162 5.30 9.68 21.02
C LEU A 162 5.82 8.63 22.00
N ARG A 163 5.02 7.58 22.22
CA ARG A 163 5.44 6.35 22.90
C ARG A 163 6.41 5.55 22.02
N ARG A 164 7.13 4.58 22.59
CA ARG A 164 8.15 3.79 21.87
C ARG A 164 7.60 3.04 20.66
N ASP A 165 6.43 2.43 20.82
CA ASP A 165 5.69 1.74 19.76
C ASP A 165 5.31 2.71 18.63
N GLU A 166 4.78 3.88 18.97
CA GLU A 166 4.46 4.95 18.03
C GLU A 166 5.70 5.47 17.29
N GLN A 167 6.82 5.70 18.00
CA GLN A 167 8.11 6.07 17.40
C GLN A 167 8.58 5.02 16.39
N SER A 168 8.50 3.73 16.75
CA SER A 168 8.92 2.63 15.89
C SER A 168 8.15 2.61 14.57
N VAL A 169 6.83 2.84 14.62
CA VAL A 169 6.01 2.95 13.39
C VAL A 169 6.40 4.19 12.58
N MET A 170 6.64 5.34 13.24
CA MET A 170 7.02 6.55 12.53
C MET A 170 8.38 6.46 11.85
N GLU A 171 9.36 5.78 12.45
CA GLU A 171 10.65 5.50 11.82
C GLU A 171 10.50 4.77 10.49
N LEU A 172 9.54 3.84 10.37
CA LEU A 172 9.28 3.12 9.11
C LEU A 172 8.90 4.08 7.98
N PHE A 173 8.06 5.07 8.27
CA PHE A 173 7.66 6.09 7.31
C PHE A 173 8.81 7.06 7.01
N LEU A 174 9.52 7.52 8.04
CA LEU A 174 10.58 8.51 7.89
C LEU A 174 11.76 8.03 7.06
N TYR A 175 12.17 6.78 7.26
CA TYR A 175 13.27 6.19 6.52
C TYR A 175 12.83 5.55 5.20
N GLY A 176 11.60 5.83 4.75
CA GLY A 176 11.07 5.33 3.48
C GLY A 176 10.96 3.81 3.39
N LYS A 177 10.92 3.10 4.52
CA LYS A 177 10.70 1.65 4.53
C LYS A 177 9.28 1.31 4.13
N VAL A 178 8.34 2.18 4.49
CA VAL A 178 6.96 2.12 4.03
C VAL A 178 6.46 3.49 3.63
N ASN A 179 5.68 3.50 2.55
CA ASN A 179 4.93 4.69 2.15
C ASN A 179 3.50 4.66 2.73
N GLN A 180 3.00 3.46 3.03
CA GLN A 180 1.67 3.21 3.58
C GLN A 180 1.65 1.90 4.36
N ILE A 181 0.74 1.81 5.31
CA ILE A 181 0.41 0.59 6.04
C ILE A 181 -1.04 0.24 5.72
N THR A 182 -1.28 -0.95 5.19
CA THR A 182 -2.59 -1.32 4.61
C THR A 182 -3.14 -2.56 5.32
N PRO A 183 -4.43 -2.58 5.69
CA PRO A 183 -5.05 -3.76 6.26
C PRO A 183 -5.36 -4.77 5.15
N THR A 184 -5.08 -6.04 5.42
CA THR A 184 -5.38 -7.16 4.52
C THR A 184 -6.26 -8.16 5.26
N VAL A 185 -7.43 -8.45 4.70
CA VAL A 185 -8.37 -9.44 5.26
C VAL A 185 -7.71 -10.82 5.26
N ASN A 186 -7.72 -11.46 6.43
CA ASN A 186 -7.13 -12.77 6.64
C ASN A 186 -7.98 -13.58 7.64
N PRO A 187 -8.92 -14.40 7.15
CA PRO A 187 -9.83 -15.18 7.99
C PRO A 187 -9.14 -16.24 8.87
N THR A 188 -7.85 -16.53 8.62
CA THR A 188 -7.08 -17.48 9.44
C THR A 188 -6.53 -16.86 10.72
N LYS A 189 -6.55 -15.53 10.82
CA LYS A 189 -6.13 -14.80 12.03
C LYS A 189 -7.34 -14.56 12.94
N PRO A 190 -7.16 -14.56 14.28
CA PRO A 190 -8.26 -14.36 15.21
C PRO A 190 -9.09 -13.12 14.89
N GLU A 191 -8.46 -11.98 14.63
CA GLU A 191 -9.16 -10.73 14.35
C GLU A 191 -9.73 -10.64 12.92
N GLY A 192 -9.41 -11.59 12.03
CA GLY A 192 -9.88 -11.63 10.64
C GLY A 192 -9.10 -10.76 9.65
N TYR A 193 -8.02 -10.10 10.08
CA TYR A 193 -7.17 -9.27 9.22
C TYR A 193 -5.77 -9.12 9.81
N THR A 194 -4.85 -8.60 9.00
CA THR A 194 -3.47 -8.23 9.37
C THR A 194 -3.11 -6.89 8.76
N TYR A 195 -1.96 -6.33 9.11
CA TYR A 195 -1.42 -5.14 8.46
C TYR A 195 -0.19 -5.48 7.62
N GLU A 196 -0.21 -5.07 6.35
CA GLU A 196 0.97 -5.01 5.49
C GLU A 196 1.72 -3.69 5.71
N GLY A 197 3.05 -3.74 5.61
CA GLY A 197 3.92 -2.60 5.94
C GLY A 197 4.22 -2.46 7.44
N ILE A 198 3.58 -3.24 8.30
CA ILE A 198 4.06 -3.48 9.66
C ILE A 198 4.92 -4.76 9.59
N PRO A 199 6.22 -4.69 9.94
CA PRO A 199 7.06 -5.87 10.10
C PRO A 199 6.46 -6.79 11.17
N GLN A 200 6.89 -8.06 11.26
CA GLN A 200 6.51 -8.93 12.38
C GLN A 200 7.18 -8.46 13.68
N LEU A 201 6.69 -7.33 14.20
CA LEU A 201 6.81 -6.95 15.59
C LEU A 201 6.04 -8.00 16.39
N ASP A 202 6.45 -8.28 17.62
CA ASP A 202 5.74 -9.16 18.57
C ASP A 202 4.43 -8.50 19.05
N TRP A 203 3.65 -7.99 18.09
CA TRP A 203 2.45 -7.21 18.24
C TRP A 203 1.32 -8.01 17.61
N ASP A 204 0.24 -8.18 18.36
CA ASP A 204 -0.99 -8.66 17.77
C ASP A 204 -1.64 -7.57 16.88
N THR A 205 -2.65 -7.97 16.11
CA THR A 205 -3.38 -7.08 15.20
C THR A 205 -4.04 -5.94 15.96
N LYS A 206 -4.51 -6.21 17.18
CA LYS A 206 -5.21 -5.25 18.04
C LYS A 206 -4.28 -4.15 18.52
N HIS A 207 -3.11 -4.50 19.03
CA HIS A 207 -2.09 -3.57 19.48
C HIS A 207 -1.58 -2.72 18.31
N THR A 208 -1.30 -3.37 17.17
CA THR A 208 -0.90 -2.65 15.95
C THR A 208 -1.93 -1.58 15.56
N ARG A 209 -3.21 -1.93 15.56
CA ARG A 209 -4.29 -0.96 15.30
C ARG A 209 -4.32 0.16 16.32
N GLN A 210 -4.20 -0.14 17.62
CA GLN A 210 -4.19 0.87 18.68
C GLN A 210 -3.07 1.90 18.49
N VAL A 211 -1.88 1.46 18.09
CA VAL A 211 -0.74 2.33 17.81
C VAL A 211 -1.01 3.22 16.60
N LEU A 212 -1.51 2.64 15.50
CA LEU A 212 -1.85 3.37 14.28
C LEU A 212 -2.96 4.42 14.52
N ASP A 213 -4.04 4.04 15.20
CA ASP A 213 -5.12 4.94 15.59
C ASP A 213 -4.63 6.07 16.51
N SER A 214 -3.70 5.76 17.40
CA SER A 214 -3.09 6.77 18.29
C SER A 214 -2.26 7.78 17.51
N LEU A 215 -1.45 7.33 16.54
CA LEU A 215 -0.70 8.20 15.65
C LEU A 215 -1.61 9.07 14.79
N VAL A 216 -2.77 8.56 14.35
CA VAL A 216 -3.78 9.36 13.65
C VAL A 216 -4.36 10.43 14.57
N ARG A 217 -4.75 10.07 15.81
CA ARG A 217 -5.27 11.04 16.79
C ARG A 217 -4.26 12.14 17.12
N LYS A 218 -2.96 11.79 17.17
CA LYS A 218 -1.86 12.72 17.39
C LYS A 218 -1.47 13.52 16.13
N GLY A 219 -2.07 13.25 14.98
CA GLY A 219 -1.84 13.98 13.73
C GLY A 219 -0.61 13.52 12.93
N TYR A 220 0.02 12.41 13.31
CA TYR A 220 1.19 11.87 12.61
C TYR A 220 0.84 11.05 11.38
N LEU A 221 -0.29 10.34 11.41
CA LEU A 221 -0.77 9.56 10.27
C LEU A 221 -2.12 10.09 9.80
N ASN A 222 -2.37 9.96 8.51
CA ASN A 222 -3.70 10.05 7.93
C ASN A 222 -4.27 8.64 7.82
N ALA A 223 -5.57 8.49 8.07
CA ALA A 223 -6.31 7.24 7.87
C ALA A 223 -7.33 7.40 6.73
N GLU A 224 -7.37 6.40 5.84
CA GLU A 224 -8.33 6.28 4.75
C GLU A 224 -9.07 4.95 4.90
N LEU A 225 -10.41 4.98 4.97
CA LEU A 225 -11.22 3.76 5.07
C LEU A 225 -11.08 2.97 3.77
N THR A 226 -10.62 1.73 3.86
CA THR A 226 -10.43 0.84 2.71
C THR A 226 -11.41 -0.31 2.68
N ASP A 227 -11.79 -0.83 3.83
CA ASP A 227 -12.68 -1.99 3.91
C ASP A 227 -13.42 -2.04 5.25
N LYS A 228 -14.34 -2.99 5.40
CA LYS A 228 -14.97 -3.33 6.67
C LYS A 228 -15.22 -4.83 6.76
N ILE A 229 -15.08 -5.38 7.97
CA ILE A 229 -15.35 -6.79 8.23
C ILE A 229 -16.36 -6.94 9.36
N ILE A 230 -17.13 -8.03 9.33
CA ILE A 230 -17.98 -8.44 10.43
C ILE A 230 -17.17 -9.37 11.32
N VAL A 231 -17.24 -9.20 12.63
CA VAL A 231 -16.61 -10.11 13.60
C VAL A 231 -17.63 -10.63 14.60
N CYS A 232 -17.36 -11.78 15.18
CA CYS A 232 -18.24 -12.40 16.17
C CYS A 232 -18.19 -11.64 17.50
N GLN A 233 -19.33 -11.17 17.99
CA GLN A 233 -19.46 -10.51 19.29
C GLN A 233 -19.11 -11.42 20.47
N THR A 234 -19.26 -12.74 20.32
CA THR A 234 -19.02 -13.71 21.40
C THR A 234 -17.53 -13.93 21.66
N CYS A 235 -16.71 -14.01 20.61
CA CYS A 235 -15.27 -14.34 20.75
C CYS A 235 -14.32 -13.38 20.03
N GLY A 236 -14.83 -12.36 19.33
CA GLY A 236 -14.03 -11.43 18.54
C GLY A 236 -13.49 -11.98 17.22
N SER A 237 -13.85 -13.21 16.85
CA SER A 237 -13.30 -13.85 15.65
C SER A 237 -13.83 -13.23 14.35
N GLY A 238 -12.94 -12.97 13.39
CA GLY A 238 -13.30 -12.60 12.02
C GLY A 238 -13.62 -13.80 11.11
N ASN A 239 -13.47 -15.03 11.58
CA ASN A 239 -13.85 -16.25 10.86
C ASN A 239 -15.37 -16.46 10.94
N VAL A 240 -16.13 -15.63 10.23
CA VAL A 240 -17.60 -15.66 10.23
C VAL A 240 -18.17 -15.94 8.85
N ARG A 241 -19.35 -16.57 8.82
CA ARG A 241 -20.10 -16.81 7.58
C ARG A 241 -21.49 -16.23 7.70
N VAL A 242 -21.93 -15.53 6.67
CA VAL A 242 -23.31 -15.06 6.55
C VAL A 242 -24.17 -16.15 5.91
N LEU A 243 -25.23 -16.55 6.60
CA LEU A 243 -26.20 -17.55 6.18
C LEU A 243 -27.54 -16.88 5.91
N LYS A 244 -28.27 -17.40 4.91
CA LYS A 244 -29.68 -17.05 4.68
C LYS A 244 -30.54 -18.07 5.40
N THR A 245 -31.33 -17.62 6.37
CA THR A 245 -32.20 -18.46 7.21
C THR A 245 -33.67 -18.04 7.04
N CYS A 246 -34.58 -18.96 7.34
CA CYS A 246 -36.01 -18.66 7.38
C CYS A 246 -36.30 -17.70 8.55
N PRO A 247 -36.96 -16.55 8.31
CA PRO A 247 -37.34 -15.63 9.39
C PRO A 247 -38.24 -16.28 10.44
N GLU A 248 -39.11 -17.21 10.03
CA GLU A 248 -40.12 -17.84 10.90
C GLU A 248 -39.55 -18.95 11.81
N CYS A 249 -38.61 -19.75 11.30
CA CYS A 249 -38.13 -20.94 12.02
C CYS A 249 -36.61 -21.12 12.07
N GLY A 250 -35.84 -20.19 11.51
CA GLY A 250 -34.37 -20.26 11.44
C GLY A 250 -33.80 -21.32 10.51
N SER A 251 -34.63 -22.08 9.78
CA SER A 251 -34.16 -23.15 8.91
C SER A 251 -33.31 -22.62 7.73
N LEU A 252 -32.22 -23.33 7.43
CA LEU A 252 -31.38 -23.10 6.23
C LEU A 252 -32.01 -23.65 4.94
N ARG A 253 -33.09 -24.44 5.04
CA ARG A 253 -33.73 -25.12 3.90
C ARG A 253 -34.65 -24.16 3.16
N LEU A 254 -34.05 -23.20 2.46
CA LEU A 254 -34.75 -22.21 1.66
C LEU A 254 -34.69 -22.56 0.17
N GLN A 255 -35.85 -22.52 -0.49
CA GLN A 255 -35.97 -22.59 -1.93
C GLN A 255 -36.33 -21.21 -2.47
N LYS A 256 -35.51 -20.71 -3.40
CA LYS A 256 -35.76 -19.45 -4.09
C LYS A 256 -36.78 -19.68 -5.21
N GLU A 257 -37.90 -18.98 -5.18
CA GLU A 257 -38.97 -19.09 -6.17
C GLU A 257 -39.15 -17.75 -6.89
N GLY A 258 -39.17 -17.76 -8.23
CA GLY A 258 -39.51 -16.58 -9.03
C GLY A 258 -40.97 -16.18 -8.80
N LEU A 259 -41.26 -14.88 -8.88
CA LEU A 259 -42.61 -14.33 -8.77
C LEU A 259 -42.98 -13.59 -10.06
N ILE A 260 -44.22 -13.77 -10.51
CA ILE A 260 -44.79 -13.06 -11.66
C ILE A 260 -46.01 -12.28 -11.19
N GLU A 261 -46.09 -11.02 -11.63
CA GLU A 261 -47.29 -10.20 -11.55
C GLU A 261 -47.89 -10.02 -12.94
N HIS A 262 -49.13 -10.45 -13.11
CA HIS A 262 -49.92 -10.17 -14.31
C HIS A 262 -50.68 -8.85 -14.15
N PHE A 263 -50.40 -7.88 -15.02
CA PHE A 263 -50.92 -6.52 -14.88
C PHE A 263 -52.43 -6.45 -15.04
N SER A 264 -53.00 -7.14 -16.04
CA SER A 264 -54.41 -6.97 -16.39
C SER A 264 -55.39 -7.44 -15.31
N CYS A 265 -55.01 -8.40 -14.46
CA CYS A 265 -55.89 -8.89 -13.39
C CYS A 265 -55.28 -8.82 -11.98
N GLY A 266 -54.07 -8.26 -11.86
CA GLY A 266 -53.33 -8.10 -10.60
C GLY A 266 -52.96 -9.41 -9.91
N ALA A 267 -52.83 -10.52 -10.65
CA ALA A 267 -52.41 -11.79 -10.06
C ALA A 267 -50.92 -11.76 -9.77
N VAL A 268 -50.54 -11.97 -8.50
CA VAL A 268 -49.15 -12.13 -8.07
C VAL A 268 -48.99 -13.54 -7.52
N GLU A 269 -48.18 -14.35 -8.19
CA GLU A 269 -47.93 -15.73 -7.77
C GLU A 269 -46.54 -16.20 -8.21
N ARG A 270 -46.15 -17.38 -7.72
CA ARG A 270 -44.95 -18.11 -8.11
C ARG A 270 -44.95 -18.35 -9.61
N GLN A 271 -43.80 -18.17 -10.24
CA GLN A 271 -43.61 -18.36 -11.67
C GLN A 271 -44.07 -19.75 -12.14
N SER A 272 -43.83 -20.79 -11.33
CA SER A 272 -44.30 -22.15 -11.61
C SER A 272 -45.83 -22.29 -11.67
N ALA A 273 -46.59 -21.38 -11.05
CA ALA A 273 -48.05 -21.34 -11.16
C ALA A 273 -48.54 -20.72 -12.49
N PHE A 274 -47.66 -19.97 -13.17
CA PHE A 274 -47.93 -19.43 -14.50
C PHE A 274 -47.43 -20.37 -15.61
N GLU A 275 -46.39 -21.17 -15.35
CA GLU A 275 -45.82 -22.08 -16.34
C GLU A 275 -46.70 -23.30 -16.62
N THR A 276 -47.03 -23.49 -17.89
CA THR A 276 -47.68 -24.71 -18.38
C THR A 276 -46.63 -25.79 -18.71
N LYS A 277 -47.08 -27.04 -18.90
CA LYS A 277 -46.21 -28.16 -19.31
C LYS A 277 -45.46 -27.92 -20.63
N ASN A 278 -45.98 -27.04 -21.48
CA ASN A 278 -45.40 -26.72 -22.79
C ASN A 278 -44.45 -25.51 -22.74
N GLY A 279 -44.24 -24.91 -21.56
CA GLY A 279 -43.41 -23.72 -21.37
C GLY A 279 -44.13 -22.38 -21.62
N ASP A 280 -45.41 -22.41 -22.00
CA ASP A 280 -46.22 -21.17 -22.09
C ASP A 280 -46.51 -20.61 -20.69
N LEU A 281 -46.55 -19.27 -20.57
CA LEU A 281 -47.03 -18.59 -19.37
C LEU A 281 -48.52 -18.29 -19.49
N VAL A 282 -49.31 -18.75 -18.52
CA VAL A 282 -50.77 -18.57 -18.45
C VAL A 282 -51.15 -18.14 -17.05
N CYS A 283 -51.89 -17.04 -16.92
CA CYS A 283 -52.30 -16.51 -15.63
C CYS A 283 -53.19 -17.53 -14.89
N PRO A 284 -52.84 -17.96 -13.67
CA PRO A 284 -53.64 -18.94 -12.94
C PRO A 284 -55.03 -18.39 -12.56
N LYS A 285 -55.15 -17.07 -12.38
CA LYS A 285 -56.37 -16.35 -11.97
C LYS A 285 -57.37 -16.13 -13.11
N CYS A 286 -56.92 -15.61 -14.26
CA CYS A 286 -57.82 -15.24 -15.37
C CYS A 286 -57.66 -16.10 -16.62
N LYS A 287 -56.72 -17.07 -16.61
CA LYS A 287 -56.40 -17.97 -17.73
C LYS A 287 -55.90 -17.27 -19.00
N ALA A 288 -55.64 -15.96 -18.96
CA ALA A 288 -55.01 -15.24 -20.06
C ALA A 288 -53.58 -15.74 -20.29
N LYS A 289 -53.23 -15.98 -21.55
CA LYS A 289 -51.85 -16.29 -21.96
C LYS A 289 -51.02 -15.01 -21.91
N LEU A 290 -49.85 -15.09 -21.32
CA LEU A 290 -48.90 -13.98 -21.21
C LEU A 290 -47.85 -14.14 -22.31
N GLN A 291 -47.64 -13.09 -23.11
CA GLN A 291 -46.72 -13.13 -24.24
C GLN A 291 -45.60 -12.12 -24.10
N LEU A 292 -45.90 -10.90 -23.64
CA LEU A 292 -44.94 -9.80 -23.63
C LEU A 292 -44.63 -9.33 -22.21
N ILE A 293 -43.38 -9.55 -21.77
CA ILE A 293 -42.86 -8.96 -20.53
C ILE A 293 -42.84 -7.42 -20.63
N GLY A 294 -43.21 -6.74 -19.55
CA GLY A 294 -43.33 -5.28 -19.48
C GLY A 294 -44.69 -4.73 -19.96
N SER A 295 -45.50 -5.54 -20.65
CA SER A 295 -46.86 -5.16 -21.10
C SER A 295 -47.94 -6.05 -20.50
N ASP A 296 -47.75 -7.36 -20.51
CA ASP A 296 -48.71 -8.32 -19.95
C ASP A 296 -48.36 -8.63 -18.50
N TYR A 297 -47.06 -8.76 -18.21
CA TYR A 297 -46.55 -9.07 -16.87
C TYR A 297 -45.18 -8.51 -16.60
N ARG A 298 -44.79 -8.55 -15.32
CA ARG A 298 -43.39 -8.41 -14.91
C ARG A 298 -42.97 -9.55 -13.99
N THR A 299 -41.67 -9.80 -13.98
CA THR A 299 -41.03 -10.58 -12.93
C THR A 299 -40.79 -9.68 -11.72
N LEU A 300 -41.11 -10.20 -10.53
CA LEU A 300 -40.84 -9.53 -9.27
C LEU A 300 -39.56 -10.10 -8.62
N PRO A 301 -38.98 -9.41 -7.62
CA PRO A 301 -37.97 -10.01 -6.77
C PRO A 301 -38.46 -11.38 -6.26
N PRO A 302 -37.57 -12.38 -6.26
CA PRO A 302 -37.92 -13.75 -5.91
C PRO A 302 -38.28 -13.86 -4.43
N ALA A 303 -39.23 -14.72 -4.11
CA ALA A 303 -39.54 -15.10 -2.75
C ALA A 303 -38.74 -16.34 -2.31
N TYR A 304 -38.70 -16.56 -1.00
CA TYR A 304 -38.03 -17.67 -0.36
C TYR A 304 -39.04 -18.54 0.36
N LYS A 305 -39.23 -19.76 -0.16
CA LYS A 305 -40.06 -20.81 0.43
C LYS A 305 -39.22 -21.61 1.42
N CYS A 306 -39.63 -21.66 2.68
CA CYS A 306 -39.00 -22.53 3.66
C CYS A 306 -39.51 -23.97 3.51
N LEU A 307 -38.61 -24.93 3.30
CA LEU A 307 -38.97 -26.35 3.23
C LEU A 307 -39.11 -27.00 4.63
N GLY A 308 -38.79 -26.27 5.70
CA GLY A 308 -38.96 -26.70 7.08
C GLY A 308 -40.35 -26.40 7.63
N CYS A 309 -40.79 -25.14 7.55
CA CYS A 309 -42.10 -24.70 8.07
C CYS A 309 -43.10 -24.27 6.99
N ASN A 310 -42.75 -24.40 5.70
CA ASN A 310 -43.59 -24.07 4.55
C ASN A 310 -43.96 -22.58 4.38
N SER A 311 -43.37 -21.68 5.19
CA SER A 311 -43.57 -20.23 5.07
C SER A 311 -42.98 -19.69 3.77
N LEU A 312 -43.56 -18.59 3.28
CA LEU A 312 -43.11 -17.88 2.09
C LEU A 312 -42.75 -16.45 2.50
N ASN A 313 -41.50 -16.05 2.30
CA ASN A 313 -40.97 -14.75 2.71
C ASN A 313 -40.39 -14.02 1.51
N SER A 314 -40.54 -12.70 1.44
CA SER A 314 -39.90 -11.88 0.39
C SER A 314 -38.38 -11.85 0.54
N GLU A 315 -37.89 -11.85 1.78
CA GLU A 315 -36.48 -11.82 2.10
C GLU A 315 -36.13 -12.87 3.16
N PRO A 316 -34.96 -13.52 3.05
CA PRO A 316 -34.46 -14.38 4.10
C PRO A 316 -33.84 -13.55 5.21
N LYS A 317 -33.87 -14.06 6.44
CA LYS A 317 -33.11 -13.49 7.53
C LYS A 317 -31.61 -13.75 7.29
N LEU A 318 -30.78 -12.74 7.52
CA LEU A 318 -29.33 -12.91 7.51
C LEU A 318 -28.88 -13.30 8.91
N THR A 319 -28.13 -14.39 9.00
CA THR A 319 -27.64 -14.91 10.28
C THR A 319 -26.16 -15.16 10.15
N VAL A 320 -25.39 -14.61 11.07
CA VAL A 320 -23.96 -14.85 11.14
C VAL A 320 -23.71 -16.13 11.92
N LYS A 321 -22.80 -16.98 11.41
CA LYS A 321 -22.30 -18.16 12.10
C LYS A 321 -20.79 -18.08 12.24
N CYS A 322 -20.30 -18.08 13.48
CA CYS A 322 -18.86 -18.12 13.76
C CYS A 322 -18.28 -19.51 13.44
N GLY A 323 -17.12 -19.54 12.80
CA GLY A 323 -16.35 -20.74 12.52
C GLY A 323 -15.59 -21.27 13.74
N ASP A 324 -15.25 -20.38 14.69
CA ASP A 324 -14.37 -20.73 15.82
C ASP A 324 -15.16 -21.11 17.08
N CYS A 325 -16.13 -20.29 17.50
CA CYS A 325 -16.94 -20.56 18.70
C CYS A 325 -18.33 -21.14 18.39
N THR A 326 -18.68 -21.29 17.11
CA THR A 326 -19.94 -21.85 16.61
C THR A 326 -21.22 -21.07 16.95
N SER A 327 -21.10 -19.91 17.61
CA SER A 327 -22.25 -19.05 17.91
C SER A 327 -22.96 -18.59 16.64
N THR A 328 -24.24 -18.27 16.79
CA THR A 328 -25.09 -17.72 15.73
C THR A 328 -25.84 -16.50 16.24
N ALA A 329 -25.85 -15.44 15.46
CA ALA A 329 -26.55 -14.20 15.77
C ALA A 329 -27.18 -13.58 14.52
N ASP A 330 -28.07 -12.61 14.71
CA ASP A 330 -28.49 -11.74 13.60
C ASP A 330 -27.26 -11.00 13.05
N ILE A 331 -27.25 -10.70 11.75
CA ILE A 331 -26.14 -9.93 11.17
C ILE A 331 -26.07 -8.52 11.77
N ASP A 332 -27.22 -7.95 12.12
CA ASP A 332 -27.32 -6.60 12.68
C ASP A 332 -26.83 -6.53 14.14
N ASP A 333 -26.76 -7.68 14.82
CA ASP A 333 -26.22 -7.80 16.18
C ASP A 333 -24.68 -7.95 16.19
N GLU A 334 -24.07 -8.25 15.05
CA GLU A 334 -22.63 -8.51 14.97
C GLU A 334 -21.84 -7.23 14.70
N PRO A 335 -20.76 -6.97 15.46
CA PRO A 335 -19.97 -5.76 15.31
C PRO A 335 -19.23 -5.71 13.97
N GLU A 336 -19.22 -4.51 13.38
CA GLU A 336 -18.39 -4.19 12.22
C GLU A 336 -17.06 -3.55 12.66
N ILE A 337 -15.96 -4.05 12.11
CA ILE A 337 -14.63 -3.48 12.24
C ILE A 337 -14.28 -2.75 10.94
N LEU A 338 -14.09 -1.42 11.04
CA LEU A 338 -13.64 -0.57 9.94
C LEU A 338 -12.12 -0.68 9.73
N LEU A 339 -11.69 -1.04 8.53
CA LEU A 339 -10.29 -1.23 8.19
C LEU A 339 -9.75 0.00 7.46
N TYR A 340 -8.71 0.62 8.02
CA TYR A 340 -8.11 1.83 7.49
C TYR A 340 -6.69 1.57 6.97
N LYS A 341 -6.38 2.18 5.83
CA LYS A 341 -5.01 2.37 5.34
C LYS A 341 -4.43 3.63 5.97
N TYR A 342 -3.17 3.57 6.37
CA TYR A 342 -2.45 4.67 7.01
C TYR A 342 -1.31 5.18 6.16
N THR A 343 -1.16 6.50 6.08
CA THR A 343 -0.07 7.19 5.37
C THR A 343 0.50 8.30 6.25
N ALA A 344 1.79 8.59 6.14
CA ALA A 344 2.39 9.72 6.85
C ALA A 344 1.67 11.04 6.54
N ASN A 345 1.42 11.85 7.57
CA ASN A 345 0.84 13.17 7.38
C ASN A 345 1.90 14.15 6.85
N SER A 346 1.80 14.49 5.56
CA SER A 346 2.69 15.43 4.87
C SER A 346 2.70 16.85 5.45
N GLN A 347 1.70 17.24 6.25
CA GLN A 347 1.61 18.56 6.87
C GLN A 347 2.16 18.62 8.29
N MET A 348 2.85 17.56 8.74
CA MET A 348 3.45 17.55 10.07
C MET A 348 4.50 18.65 10.26
N PRO A 349 4.61 19.21 11.49
CA PRO A 349 5.73 20.08 11.83
C PRO A 349 7.05 19.30 11.71
N MET A 350 7.92 19.70 10.78
CA MET A 350 9.27 19.13 10.60
C MET A 350 10.09 19.02 11.89
N GLN A 351 9.81 19.87 12.88
CA GLN A 351 10.45 19.88 14.19
C GLN A 351 10.17 18.62 15.02
N GLU A 352 8.99 18.00 14.90
CA GLU A 352 8.70 16.75 15.60
C GLU A 352 9.40 15.55 14.96
N LEU A 353 9.56 15.57 13.64
CA LEU A 353 10.31 14.54 12.89
C LEU A 353 11.80 14.55 13.26
N GLN A 354 12.38 15.74 13.45
CA GLN A 354 13.75 15.93 13.93
C GLN A 354 13.96 15.43 15.37
N ASN A 355 12.89 15.33 16.17
CA ASN A 355 12.92 14.85 17.54
C ASN A 355 12.72 13.34 17.67
N ILE A 356 12.33 12.62 16.60
CA ILE A 356 12.08 11.17 16.69
C ILE A 356 13.40 10.43 16.93
N LYS A 357 14.35 10.46 15.98
CA LYS A 357 15.75 10.04 16.20
C LYS A 357 16.67 10.65 15.14
N PRO A 358 17.87 11.16 15.49
CA PRO A 358 18.81 11.74 14.53
C PRO A 358 19.67 10.67 13.83
N LEU A 359 19.03 9.66 13.20
CA LEU A 359 19.79 8.52 12.63
C LEU A 359 20.64 8.90 11.43
N GLU A 360 20.32 9.97 10.71
CA GLU A 360 21.16 10.45 9.59
C GLU A 360 22.58 10.76 10.05
N LYS A 361 22.74 11.49 11.17
CA LYS A 361 24.06 11.83 11.74
C LYS A 361 24.85 10.60 12.15
N VAL A 362 24.17 9.61 12.75
CA VAL A 362 24.81 8.33 13.14
C VAL A 362 25.22 7.54 11.91
N THR A 363 24.36 7.50 10.89
CA THR A 363 24.63 6.83 9.61
C THR A 363 25.82 7.48 8.90
N GLU A 364 25.89 8.81 8.87
CA GLU A 364 27.02 9.56 8.29
C GLU A 364 28.33 9.33 9.05
N PHE A 365 28.30 9.29 10.38
CA PHE A 365 29.46 8.99 11.21
C PHE A 365 30.08 7.62 10.86
N PHE A 366 29.24 6.59 10.75
CA PHE A 366 29.73 5.25 10.42
C PHE A 366 30.11 5.10 8.94
N LYS A 367 29.37 5.72 8.00
CA LYS A 367 29.73 5.71 6.56
C LYS A 367 31.05 6.42 6.30
N SER A 368 31.26 7.60 6.90
CA SER A 368 32.54 8.32 6.81
C SER A 368 33.69 7.55 7.46
N SER A 369 33.38 6.65 8.39
CA SER A 369 34.33 5.71 8.97
C SER A 369 34.59 4.45 8.14
N GLY A 370 33.98 4.34 6.95
CA GLY A 370 34.18 3.22 6.01
C GLY A 370 33.25 2.03 6.21
N TYR A 371 32.25 2.13 7.08
CA TYR A 371 31.29 1.05 7.33
C TYR A 371 30.17 1.02 6.28
N THR A 372 29.73 -0.19 5.93
CA THR A 372 28.49 -0.40 5.18
C THR A 372 27.33 -0.55 6.15
N ILE A 373 26.23 0.18 5.90
CA ILE A 373 25.12 0.30 6.85
C ILE A 373 23.81 -0.01 6.17
N VAL A 374 22.95 -0.76 6.85
CA VAL A 374 21.54 -0.95 6.54
C VAL A 374 20.73 -0.21 7.62
N ALA A 375 19.91 0.76 7.25
CA ALA A 375 19.12 1.56 8.20
C ALA A 375 17.68 1.82 7.72
N PRO A 376 16.67 1.69 8.60
CA PRO A 376 16.66 0.73 9.70
C PRO A 376 16.83 -0.71 9.21
N ALA A 377 17.16 -1.61 10.13
CA ALA A 377 17.50 -3.00 9.83
C ALA A 377 16.71 -3.99 10.66
N TYR A 378 16.20 -5.03 10.00
CA TYR A 378 15.64 -6.20 10.68
C TYR A 378 16.74 -7.23 10.88
N VAL A 379 16.80 -7.78 12.08
CA VAL A 379 17.75 -8.82 12.44
C VAL A 379 16.96 -10.01 12.98
N SER A 380 17.11 -11.16 12.32
CA SER A 380 16.53 -12.42 12.79
C SER A 380 17.17 -12.83 14.11
N GLY A 381 16.35 -13.06 15.12
CA GLY A 381 16.75 -13.70 16.37
C GLY A 381 16.90 -15.22 16.23
N ARG A 382 17.58 -15.83 17.19
CA ARG A 382 17.70 -17.29 17.35
C ARG A 382 16.34 -17.96 17.57
N SER A 383 15.39 -17.23 18.15
CA SER A 383 14.00 -17.65 18.29
C SER A 383 13.21 -17.69 16.97
N GLY A 384 13.75 -17.12 15.89
CA GLY A 384 13.02 -16.86 14.63
C GLY A 384 12.27 -15.53 14.62
N THR A 385 12.18 -14.83 15.75
CA THR A 385 11.56 -13.49 15.85
C THR A 385 12.38 -12.45 15.08
N GLN A 386 11.70 -11.54 14.36
CA GLN A 386 12.36 -10.43 13.68
C GLN A 386 12.45 -9.22 14.60
N HIS A 387 13.66 -8.72 14.84
CA HIS A 387 13.91 -7.56 15.68
C HIS A 387 14.30 -6.34 14.83
N LEU A 388 13.57 -5.24 14.97
CA LEU A 388 13.84 -3.98 14.26
C LEU A 388 14.85 -3.13 15.02
N PHE A 389 16.05 -2.90 14.48
CA PHE A 389 17.06 -1.98 15.00
C PHE A 389 17.15 -0.70 14.16
N ASP A 390 17.61 0.38 14.78
CA ASP A 390 17.83 1.67 14.11
C ASP A 390 18.80 1.56 12.93
N MET A 391 19.82 0.72 13.07
CA MET A 391 20.68 0.32 11.94
C MET A 391 21.46 -0.95 12.24
N LEU A 392 21.90 -1.61 11.18
CA LEU A 392 22.85 -2.72 11.19
C LEU A 392 24.07 -2.31 10.41
N ILE A 393 25.24 -2.39 11.05
CA ILE A 393 26.53 -2.22 10.41
C ILE A 393 27.01 -3.60 9.96
N LEU A 394 27.32 -3.72 8.66
CA LEU A 394 27.91 -4.93 8.10
C LEU A 394 29.40 -4.94 8.46
N GLY A 395 29.72 -5.64 9.55
CA GLY A 395 31.04 -5.68 10.14
C GLY A 395 31.09 -5.24 11.61
N ARG A 396 32.23 -5.51 12.23
CA ARG A 396 32.44 -5.28 13.66
C ARG A 396 32.93 -3.86 13.90
N VAL A 397 32.25 -3.14 14.79
CA VAL A 397 32.72 -1.85 15.27
C VAL A 397 33.66 -2.06 16.45
N GLY A 398 34.88 -1.53 16.34
CA GLY A 398 35.86 -1.55 17.42
C GLY A 398 35.34 -0.78 18.64
N TRP A 399 35.63 -1.29 19.85
CA TRP A 399 35.29 -0.63 21.10
C TRP A 399 36.49 -0.71 22.05
N VAL A 400 37.10 0.43 22.34
CA VAL A 400 38.28 0.49 23.19
C VAL A 400 37.84 0.40 24.65
N GLU A 401 38.00 -0.78 25.25
CA GLU A 401 37.90 -0.92 26.70
C GLU A 401 39.21 -0.44 27.34
N THR A 402 39.12 0.40 28.38
CA THR A 402 40.25 0.62 29.29
C THR A 402 40.62 -0.73 29.85
N GLN A 403 41.75 -1.30 29.40
CA GLN A 403 42.15 -2.65 29.75
C GLN A 403 42.19 -2.81 31.27
N THR A 404 41.33 -3.68 31.80
CA THR A 404 41.62 -4.33 33.08
C THR A 404 42.78 -5.30 32.81
N PRO A 405 43.93 -5.17 33.51
CA PRO A 405 45.04 -6.10 33.32
C PRO A 405 44.56 -7.53 33.60
N GLY A 406 44.54 -8.39 32.59
CA GLY A 406 44.21 -9.82 32.72
C GLY A 406 43.03 -10.35 31.88
N ALA A 407 42.33 -9.52 31.10
CA ALA A 407 41.31 -10.03 30.16
C ALA A 407 41.98 -10.61 28.91
N ASN A 408 41.88 -11.94 28.74
CA ASN A 408 42.45 -12.69 27.61
C ASN A 408 41.74 -12.30 26.29
N PRO A 409 42.44 -11.78 25.26
CA PRO A 409 41.81 -11.15 24.08
C PRO A 409 41.28 -12.12 23.00
N SER A 410 40.94 -13.37 23.35
CA SER A 410 40.50 -14.34 22.34
C SER A 410 39.73 -15.50 22.94
N THR A 411 38.47 -15.26 23.32
CA THR A 411 37.45 -16.31 23.19
C THR A 411 36.89 -16.24 21.77
N PRO A 412 36.73 -17.38 21.06
CA PRO A 412 36.01 -17.41 19.80
C PRO A 412 34.60 -16.88 20.05
N ARG A 413 34.29 -15.70 19.51
CA ARG A 413 32.94 -15.14 19.58
C ARG A 413 32.13 -15.80 18.47
N ASN A 414 31.06 -16.46 18.85
CA ASN A 414 30.18 -17.19 17.95
C ASN A 414 29.15 -16.27 17.27
N ASP A 415 29.48 -14.99 17.08
CA ASP A 415 28.61 -13.99 16.48
C ASP A 415 28.86 -13.86 14.96
N ASN A 416 27.89 -13.33 14.23
CA ASN A 416 27.99 -13.19 12.77
C ASN A 416 28.91 -12.04 12.31
N GLY A 417 29.60 -11.37 13.23
CA GLY A 417 30.51 -10.26 12.95
C GLY A 417 29.85 -8.93 12.60
N ASN A 418 28.52 -8.83 12.56
CA ASN A 418 27.81 -7.56 12.35
C ASN A 418 27.54 -6.83 13.67
N THR A 419 27.29 -5.52 13.59
CA THR A 419 26.98 -4.69 14.76
C THR A 419 25.59 -4.07 14.62
N ALA A 420 24.65 -4.46 15.46
CA ALA A 420 23.36 -3.80 15.59
C ALA A 420 23.52 -2.52 16.43
N VAL A 421 22.85 -1.45 16.03
CA VAL A 421 22.91 -0.15 16.70
C VAL A 421 21.50 0.28 17.05
N GLU A 422 21.33 0.79 18.27
CA GLU A 422 20.11 1.46 18.71
C GLU A 422 20.47 2.85 19.25
N VAL A 423 19.65 3.84 18.93
CA VAL A 423 19.70 5.21 19.41
C VAL A 423 18.44 5.44 20.24
N LEU A 424 18.58 5.76 21.52
CA LEU A 424 17.47 6.11 22.39
C LEU A 424 17.45 7.62 22.55
N VAL A 425 16.33 8.23 22.18
CA VAL A 425 16.09 9.66 22.37
C VAL A 425 14.90 9.81 23.29
N SER A 426 15.08 10.57 24.36
CA SER A 426 14.02 10.88 25.31
C SER A 426 14.21 12.29 25.87
N SER A 427 13.13 12.91 26.34
CA SER A 427 13.19 14.20 27.05
C SER A 427 13.80 14.09 28.44
N LYS A 428 13.92 12.88 28.98
CA LYS A 428 14.48 12.56 30.30
C LYS A 428 15.48 11.40 30.20
N PRO A 429 16.38 11.22 31.17
CA PRO A 429 17.27 10.07 31.19
C PRO A 429 16.52 8.73 31.06
N VAL A 430 17.03 7.86 30.20
CA VAL A 430 16.47 6.55 29.88
C VAL A 430 16.44 5.67 31.13
N ASN A 431 15.26 5.10 31.41
CA ASN A 431 15.04 4.29 32.60
C ASN A 431 15.51 2.83 32.42
N LEU A 432 15.51 2.07 33.52
CA LEU A 432 15.94 0.67 33.53
C LEU A 432 15.05 -0.22 32.63
N GLY A 433 13.75 0.05 32.59
CA GLY A 433 12.79 -0.73 31.79
C GLY A 433 13.18 -0.76 30.31
N GLU A 434 13.54 0.38 29.74
CA GLU A 434 14.00 0.46 28.35
C GLU A 434 15.26 -0.37 28.10
N ILE A 435 16.24 -0.30 29.00
CA ILE A 435 17.49 -1.06 28.87
C ILE A 435 17.25 -2.56 29.00
N THR A 436 16.38 -2.99 29.92
CA THR A 436 16.05 -4.42 30.06
C THR A 436 15.32 -4.97 28.82
N ARG A 437 14.45 -4.18 28.18
CA ARG A 437 13.77 -4.56 26.94
C ARG A 437 14.76 -4.71 25.78
N ILE A 438 15.70 -3.77 25.66
CA ILE A 438 16.79 -3.85 24.67
C ILE A 438 17.65 -5.08 24.94
N TYR A 439 17.98 -5.34 26.21
CA TYR A 439 18.75 -6.53 26.59
C TYR A 439 18.05 -7.81 26.13
N GLY A 440 16.74 -7.93 26.34
CA GLY A 440 15.95 -9.06 25.85
C GLY A 440 16.06 -9.24 24.32
N LYS A 441 15.89 -8.15 23.57
CA LYS A 441 16.04 -8.12 22.10
C LYS A 441 17.43 -8.54 21.64
N ILE A 442 18.49 -7.99 22.23
CA ILE A 442 19.88 -8.28 21.80
C ILE A 442 20.33 -9.68 22.25
N SER A 443 19.75 -10.20 23.33
CA SER A 443 20.03 -11.56 23.80
C SER A 443 19.44 -12.64 22.91
N ASP A 444 18.60 -12.28 21.93
CA ASP A 444 18.06 -13.20 20.94
C ASP A 444 18.86 -13.17 19.63
N ILE A 445 19.57 -12.09 19.30
CA ILE A 445 20.32 -11.97 18.04
C ILE A 445 21.78 -12.42 18.17
N ASP A 446 22.41 -12.58 17.01
CA ASP A 446 23.81 -12.99 16.87
C ASP A 446 24.70 -11.88 16.32
N CYS A 447 24.60 -10.68 16.90
CA CYS A 447 25.37 -9.50 16.51
C CYS A 447 26.00 -8.83 17.73
N ASP A 448 27.13 -8.14 17.52
CA ASP A 448 27.59 -7.13 18.47
C ASP A 448 26.53 -6.01 18.59
N PHE A 449 26.49 -5.31 19.72
CA PHE A 449 25.49 -4.27 19.94
C PHE A 449 26.13 -2.96 20.44
N LEU A 450 25.68 -1.83 19.89
CA LEU A 450 26.00 -0.48 20.34
C LEU A 450 24.73 0.28 20.68
N LEU A 451 24.77 0.99 21.81
CA LEU A 451 23.68 1.82 22.27
C LEU A 451 24.13 3.27 22.38
N PHE A 452 23.42 4.18 21.72
CA PHE A 452 23.53 5.62 21.97
C PHE A 452 22.31 6.05 22.79
N ALA A 453 22.53 6.73 23.92
CA ALA A 453 21.46 7.18 24.80
C ALA A 453 21.49 8.70 25.00
N ILE A 454 20.36 9.35 24.69
CA ILE A 454 20.19 10.81 24.71
C ILE A 454 18.99 11.15 25.61
N PRO A 455 19.16 12.00 26.65
CA PRO A 455 20.41 12.64 27.06
C PRO A 455 21.38 11.70 27.81
N GLY A 456 20.97 10.47 28.10
CA GLY A 456 21.75 9.48 28.84
C GLY A 456 20.86 8.49 29.58
N LEU A 457 21.47 7.67 30.44
CA LEU A 457 20.83 6.66 31.27
C LEU A 457 20.61 7.16 32.71
N THR A 458 19.54 6.69 33.35
CA THR A 458 19.41 6.74 34.81
C THR A 458 20.52 5.92 35.50
N ALA A 459 20.84 6.23 36.76
CA ALA A 459 21.91 5.52 37.51
C ALA A 459 21.69 4.00 37.55
N ASN A 460 20.44 3.55 37.78
CA ASN A 460 20.08 2.14 37.78
C ASN A 460 20.26 1.49 36.40
N ALA A 461 19.83 2.17 35.33
CA ALA A 461 20.02 1.72 33.96
C ALA A 461 21.50 1.63 33.58
N ARG A 462 22.33 2.59 33.98
CA ARG A 462 23.78 2.60 33.76
C ARG A 462 24.47 1.45 34.48
N ASN A 463 24.11 1.21 35.74
CA ASN A 463 24.65 0.09 36.52
C ASN A 463 24.29 -1.25 35.88
N TYR A 464 23.05 -1.41 35.42
CA TYR A 464 22.61 -2.58 34.67
C TYR A 464 23.41 -2.74 33.38
N ALA A 465 23.48 -1.70 32.54
CA ALA A 465 24.23 -1.73 31.29
C ALA A 465 25.69 -2.15 31.49
N LYS A 466 26.36 -1.62 32.52
CA LYS A 466 27.74 -2.00 32.88
C LYS A 466 27.84 -3.46 33.34
N ALA A 467 26.93 -3.93 34.18
CA ALA A 467 26.93 -5.29 34.70
C ALA A 467 26.78 -6.35 33.59
N TYR A 468 26.02 -6.02 32.54
CA TYR A 468 25.78 -6.88 31.39
C TYR A 468 26.71 -6.59 30.20
N GLY A 469 27.73 -5.75 30.37
CA GLY A 469 28.74 -5.48 29.34
C GLY A 469 28.21 -4.74 28.10
N LEU A 470 27.14 -3.95 28.23
CA LEU A 470 26.59 -3.17 27.13
C LEU A 470 27.55 -2.04 26.73
N LYS A 471 27.81 -1.93 25.43
CA LYS A 471 28.59 -0.83 24.85
C LYS A 471 27.67 0.38 24.67
N VAL A 472 27.59 1.21 25.71
CA VAL A 472 26.74 2.40 25.73
C VAL A 472 27.58 3.67 25.59
N SER A 473 27.12 4.59 24.76
CA SER A 473 27.59 5.97 24.72
C SER A 473 26.46 6.93 25.08
N GLU A 474 26.74 7.90 25.95
CA GLU A 474 25.77 8.86 26.47
C GLU A 474 26.18 10.29 26.06
N GLY A 475 25.20 11.15 25.78
CA GLY A 475 25.42 12.56 25.45
C GLY A 475 24.10 13.33 25.45
N LYS A 476 24.15 14.66 25.66
CA LYS A 476 22.95 15.51 25.67
C LYS A 476 22.26 15.58 24.31
N ASP A 477 23.03 15.36 23.25
CA ASP A 477 22.60 15.19 21.87
C ASP A 477 23.41 14.05 21.23
N ILE A 478 23.13 13.77 19.95
CA ILE A 478 23.78 12.65 19.26
C ILE A 478 25.23 12.95 18.93
N GLU A 479 25.59 14.20 18.68
CA GLU A 479 26.97 14.61 18.43
C GLU A 479 27.85 14.39 19.65
N GLU A 480 27.39 14.79 20.84
CA GLU A 480 28.08 14.52 22.10
C GLU A 480 28.17 13.02 22.37
N ALA A 481 27.09 12.26 22.12
CA ALA A 481 27.11 10.81 22.30
C ALA A 481 28.06 10.11 21.32
N LEU A 482 28.17 10.55 20.06
CA LEU A 482 29.13 10.04 19.10
C LEU A 482 30.57 10.42 19.49
N ALA A 483 30.78 11.65 19.95
CA ALA A 483 32.09 12.13 20.39
C ALA A 483 32.60 11.42 21.64
N ASN A 484 31.70 11.09 22.58
CA ASN A 484 32.00 10.35 23.81
C ASN A 484 32.14 8.83 23.59
N SER A 485 31.82 8.34 22.39
CA SER A 485 31.90 6.91 22.09
C SER A 485 33.35 6.43 22.15
N LYS A 486 33.54 5.17 22.55
CA LYS A 486 34.86 4.53 22.60
C LYS A 486 35.22 3.86 21.27
N ILE A 487 34.65 4.36 20.18
CA ILE A 487 34.84 3.84 18.83
C ILE A 487 36.13 4.48 18.28
N PRO A 488 37.09 3.69 17.78
CA PRO A 488 38.30 4.23 17.18
C PRO A 488 37.97 5.17 16.02
N LYS A 489 38.55 6.37 16.01
CA LYS A 489 38.38 7.30 14.88
C LYS A 489 39.30 6.88 13.74
N VAL A 490 38.85 6.98 12.49
CA VAL A 490 39.62 6.55 11.31
C VAL A 490 41.00 7.24 11.19
N SER A 491 41.17 8.41 11.81
CA SER A 491 42.47 9.10 11.90
C SER A 491 43.49 8.41 12.82
N GLU A 492 43.08 7.50 13.71
CA GLU A 492 43.93 6.87 14.73
C GLU A 492 44.39 5.46 14.34
N VAL A 493 43.87 4.86 13.26
CA VAL A 493 44.20 3.49 12.82
C VAL A 493 45.43 3.46 11.88
N LYS A 494 46.06 4.62 11.61
CA LYS A 494 47.25 4.77 10.74
C LYS A 494 48.55 5.13 11.47
N ALA A 495 48.64 4.94 12.79
CA ALA A 495 49.86 5.19 13.55
C ALA A 495 50.61 3.88 13.88
#